data_AF-A0A7C2DBZ6-F1
#
_entry.id   AF-A0A7C2DBZ6-F1
#
_cell.length_a   1.000
_cell.length_b   1.000
_cell.length_c   1.000
_cell.angle_alpha   90.00
_cell.angle_beta   90.00
_cell.angle_gamma   90.00
#
_symmetry.space_group_name_H-M   'P 1'
#
loop_
_entity.id
_entity.type
_entity.pdbx_description
1 polymer ?
#
loop_
_entity_poly.entity_id
_entity_poly.type
_entity_poly.pdbx_seq_one_letter_code
_entity_poly.pdbx_strand_id
1 'polypeptide(L)'
;MFRPSARTRASRAPARFPSRTAGADPLAVGFLAAALLVAGLVLAAPAGAAFPGEAGRIVFRSARDGDADLYAVAAGGGAPEVLTRSDVDELDPAVSPDGRMIAFVRRPRPGGRTDLFVGTVGGGGRVRLTSTPLSERQPAWSPDGTQLVFARRESPGGPFRLFIVNADGSGLHQLTVGPKGDDLAPAWSPDGSLIAFHSTRAGGFPELYTIRPDGGGLARLTRNGEVDANPSWSPDGARLVFERCCASGSSDLWTIGRDGSDEAPLLASGDEEFDPAWSPDGTRIAYVAFTPGVGNRDVWVANADGSGAARLTDDPRSDLSPDWQPLPPCTVTGTAGPDSLSGTPGRDVICGMGGDDVIDAGEGDDVVIAGPGNDVVAGGGGRDVVYGEGGDDALAGGPGFDVLDGGPGSADACAVEEDGGAVFRCP
;
A
#
# COMPACT_ATOMS: atom_id res chain seq x y z
N MET A 1 -47.27 9.62 -39.57
CA MET A 1 -47.20 10.08 -40.97
C MET A 1 -45.94 10.90 -41.17
N PHE A 2 -45.08 10.43 -42.09
CA PHE A 2 -44.07 11.15 -42.90
C PHE A 2 -43.13 12.22 -42.28
N ARG A 3 -41.85 11.82 -42.13
CA ARG A 3 -40.64 12.61 -42.53
C ARG A 3 -40.69 12.90 -44.06
N PRO A 4 -39.84 13.73 -44.74
CA PRO A 4 -38.42 14.02 -44.43
C PRO A 4 -37.80 15.37 -44.94
N SER A 5 -36.47 15.49 -44.70
CA SER A 5 -35.40 16.02 -45.59
C SER A 5 -35.39 17.48 -46.06
N ALA A 6 -34.28 18.10 -46.47
CA ALA A 6 -32.82 17.99 -46.30
C ALA A 6 -32.19 18.95 -47.35
N ARG A 7 -30.97 19.45 -47.08
CA ARG A 7 -29.96 20.01 -48.04
C ARG A 7 -30.33 21.39 -48.65
N THR A 8 -29.41 22.29 -49.06
CA THR A 8 -28.06 22.12 -49.62
C THR A 8 -27.30 23.47 -49.68
N ARG A 9 -26.01 23.45 -49.30
CA ARG A 9 -24.78 24.09 -49.87
C ARG A 9 -24.79 25.40 -50.71
N ALA A 10 -23.90 26.31 -50.28
CA ALA A 10 -22.61 26.72 -50.91
C ALA A 10 -22.45 28.00 -51.78
N SER A 11 -21.27 28.62 -51.58
CA SER A 11 -20.43 29.42 -52.51
C SER A 11 -20.86 30.90 -52.69
N ARG A 12 -20.01 31.94 -52.62
CA ARG A 12 -18.63 32.13 -53.10
C ARG A 12 -18.08 33.49 -52.59
N ALA A 13 -16.78 33.59 -52.31
CA ALA A 13 -16.04 34.86 -52.19
C ALA A 13 -15.70 35.45 -53.58
N PRO A 14 -15.31 36.75 -53.70
CA PRO A 14 -13.86 37.12 -53.66
C PRO A 14 -13.55 38.51 -53.03
N ALA A 15 -12.48 38.65 -52.25
CA ALA A 15 -11.15 39.21 -52.57
C ALA A 15 -11.02 40.74 -52.71
N ARG A 16 -10.25 41.39 -51.81
CA ARG A 16 -8.93 42.04 -52.07
C ARG A 16 -8.61 43.14 -51.03
N PHE A 17 -7.38 43.06 -50.51
CA PHE A 17 -6.67 44.06 -49.71
C PHE A 17 -6.33 45.33 -50.51
N PRO A 18 -5.99 46.43 -49.81
CA PRO A 18 -4.60 46.89 -49.92
C PRO A 18 -3.93 47.23 -48.58
N SER A 19 -2.67 47.61 -48.72
CA SER A 19 -1.49 47.45 -47.88
C SER A 19 -1.04 48.68 -47.09
N ARG A 20 -0.29 48.41 -46.00
CA ARG A 20 0.89 49.11 -45.42
C ARG A 20 0.81 50.62 -45.08
N THR A 21 1.21 50.98 -43.86
CA THR A 21 2.58 51.45 -43.50
C THR A 21 2.74 51.68 -41.99
N ALA A 22 3.96 51.48 -41.50
CA ALA A 22 4.41 51.61 -40.11
C ALA A 22 4.75 53.07 -39.71
N GLY A 23 4.82 53.35 -38.41
CA GLY A 23 5.53 54.53 -37.88
C GLY A 23 5.18 54.96 -36.44
N ALA A 24 6.07 54.61 -35.50
CA ALA A 24 6.58 55.36 -34.32
C ALA A 24 5.65 55.89 -33.19
N ASP A 25 6.06 55.57 -31.95
CA ASP A 25 5.59 56.07 -30.63
C ASP A 25 5.87 57.58 -30.40
N PRO A 26 5.32 58.23 -29.34
CA PRO A 26 5.96 58.18 -28.01
C PRO A 26 5.04 58.27 -26.75
N LEU A 27 5.53 57.62 -25.68
CA LEU A 27 5.60 58.05 -24.27
C LEU A 27 4.30 58.36 -23.47
N ALA A 28 4.01 57.49 -22.49
CA ALA A 28 3.47 57.89 -21.21
C ALA A 28 4.24 57.18 -20.07
N VAL A 29 4.96 57.98 -19.29
CA VAL A 29 5.75 57.57 -18.12
C VAL A 29 4.81 57.40 -16.94
N GLY A 30 4.69 56.18 -16.42
CA GLY A 30 4.09 55.89 -15.11
C GLY A 30 5.13 55.21 -14.24
N PHE A 31 5.63 55.93 -13.23
CA PHE A 31 6.47 55.37 -12.17
C PHE A 31 5.66 54.36 -11.35
N LEU A 32 6.05 53.09 -11.36
CA LEU A 32 5.78 52.17 -10.25
C LEU A 32 7.13 51.70 -9.69
N ALA A 33 7.33 51.94 -8.39
CA ALA A 33 8.51 51.53 -7.66
C ALA A 33 8.67 50.00 -7.72
N ALA A 34 9.83 49.54 -8.21
CA ALA A 34 10.23 48.15 -8.09
C ALA A 34 10.61 47.87 -6.63
N ALA A 35 9.74 47.17 -5.89
CA ALA A 35 10.15 46.46 -4.70
C ALA A 35 10.97 45.25 -5.15
N LEU A 36 12.29 45.28 -4.95
CA LEU A 36 13.12 44.08 -5.01
C LEU A 36 12.69 43.16 -3.87
N LEU A 37 11.79 42.22 -4.14
CA LEU A 37 11.76 40.97 -3.38
C LEU A 37 12.92 40.14 -3.90
N VAL A 38 14.02 40.11 -3.15
CA VAL A 38 14.94 38.97 -3.23
C VAL A 38 14.16 37.81 -2.63
N ALA A 39 13.36 37.13 -3.46
CA ALA A 39 12.87 35.81 -3.13
C ALA A 39 14.12 34.94 -3.06
N GLY A 40 14.61 34.70 -1.85
CA GLY A 40 15.55 33.63 -1.59
C GLY A 40 14.93 32.38 -2.20
N LEU A 41 15.60 31.82 -3.20
CA LEU A 41 15.27 30.52 -3.75
C LEU A 41 15.48 29.54 -2.58
N VAL A 42 14.42 29.30 -1.81
CA VAL A 42 14.33 28.09 -1.02
C VAL A 42 14.28 27.00 -2.07
N LEU A 43 15.43 26.38 -2.33
CA LEU A 43 15.46 25.06 -2.92
C LEU A 43 14.64 24.20 -1.96
N ALA A 44 13.35 24.02 -2.28
CA ALA A 44 12.60 22.92 -1.72
C ALA A 44 13.45 21.68 -2.04
N ALA A 45 13.92 20.99 -1.01
CA ALA A 45 14.43 19.65 -1.20
C ALA A 45 13.38 18.88 -2.03
N PRO A 46 13.78 18.05 -3.01
CA PRO A 46 12.81 17.24 -3.73
C PRO A 46 12.01 16.48 -2.68
N ALA A 47 10.68 16.50 -2.82
CA ALA A 47 9.78 15.70 -1.99
C ALA A 47 10.34 14.27 -1.95
N GLY A 48 10.69 13.80 -0.76
CA GLY A 48 11.26 12.47 -0.54
C GLY A 48 10.37 11.42 -1.20
N ALA A 49 11.00 10.44 -1.85
CA ALA A 49 10.35 9.42 -2.67
C ALA A 49 9.05 8.89 -2.04
N ALA A 50 7.95 8.96 -2.78
CA ALA A 50 6.63 8.46 -2.36
C ALA A 50 6.49 6.92 -2.50
N PHE A 51 7.61 6.22 -2.24
CA PHE A 51 7.92 4.78 -2.18
C PHE A 51 7.73 3.88 -3.39
N PRO A 52 8.85 3.70 -4.13
CA PRO A 52 9.44 2.38 -4.40
C PRO A 52 10.93 2.29 -3.96
N GLY A 53 11.38 1.11 -3.46
CA GLY A 53 12.76 0.81 -2.97
C GLY A 53 12.85 0.19 -1.56
N GLU A 54 13.56 -0.94 -1.38
CA GLU A 54 13.71 -1.82 -0.16
C GLU A 54 12.48 -2.63 0.30
N ALA A 55 12.12 -3.73 -0.39
CA ALA A 55 11.13 -4.73 0.06
C ALA A 55 9.79 -4.19 0.63
N GLY A 56 9.41 -2.95 0.30
CA GLY A 56 8.31 -2.21 0.91
C GLY A 56 8.64 -1.59 2.27
N ARG A 57 8.05 -0.42 2.57
CA ARG A 57 8.07 0.15 3.92
C ARG A 57 6.97 -0.46 4.78
N ILE A 58 7.23 -0.56 6.07
CA ILE A 58 6.21 -0.93 7.05
C ILE A 58 5.71 0.36 7.70
N VAL A 59 4.43 0.64 7.51
CA VAL A 59 3.74 1.76 8.16
C VAL A 59 3.06 1.27 9.42
N PHE A 60 3.14 2.03 10.49
CA PHE A 60 2.56 1.65 11.77
C PHE A 60 2.11 2.89 12.53
N ARG A 61 1.22 2.71 13.52
CA ARG A 61 0.92 3.78 14.47
C ARG A 61 1.92 3.74 15.62
N SER A 62 2.38 4.90 16.07
CA SER A 62 3.22 5.04 17.25
C SER A 62 2.72 6.18 18.12
N ALA A 63 2.69 5.97 19.43
CA ALA A 63 2.36 7.03 20.38
C ALA A 63 3.58 7.82 20.86
N ARG A 64 4.76 7.65 20.26
CA ARG A 64 6.07 8.09 20.79
C ARG A 64 6.17 9.58 21.15
N ASP A 65 5.39 10.45 20.54
CA ASP A 65 5.41 11.89 20.77
C ASP A 65 4.27 12.45 21.63
N GLY A 66 3.28 11.64 22.01
CA GLY A 66 2.17 12.10 22.84
C GLY A 66 0.88 11.38 22.51
N ASP A 67 0.39 11.70 21.33
CA ASP A 67 -0.77 11.12 20.67
C ASP A 67 -0.30 10.05 19.68
N ALA A 68 -1.19 9.18 19.22
CA ALA A 68 -0.82 8.23 18.17
C ALA A 68 -0.68 8.96 16.82
N ASP A 69 0.49 8.90 16.21
CA ASP A 69 0.77 9.38 14.85
C ASP A 69 1.25 8.21 13.97
N LEU A 70 1.30 8.43 12.66
CA LEU A 70 1.70 7.40 11.69
C LEU A 70 3.18 7.54 11.36
N TYR A 71 3.87 6.42 11.36
CA TYR A 71 5.30 6.30 11.10
C TYR A 71 5.55 5.25 10.04
N ALA A 72 6.69 5.36 9.37
CA ALA A 72 7.20 4.34 8.47
C ALA A 72 8.61 3.92 8.90
N VAL A 73 8.94 2.65 8.72
CA VAL A 73 10.30 2.14 8.87
C VAL A 73 10.62 1.26 7.67
N ALA A 74 11.87 1.24 7.25
CA ALA A 74 12.31 0.34 6.21
C ALA A 74 12.26 -1.11 6.71
N ALA A 75 11.97 -2.06 5.83
CA ALA A 75 11.90 -3.48 6.20
C ALA A 75 13.26 -4.07 6.64
N GLY A 76 14.38 -3.42 6.33
CA GLY A 76 15.71 -3.74 6.85
C GLY A 76 16.00 -3.13 8.22
N GLY A 77 15.06 -2.36 8.79
CA GLY A 77 15.22 -1.59 10.01
C GLY A 77 15.72 -0.18 9.77
N GLY A 78 16.23 0.44 10.83
CA GLY A 78 16.65 1.84 10.82
C GLY A 78 15.72 2.75 11.63
N ALA A 79 15.96 4.06 11.57
CA ALA A 79 15.19 5.03 12.34
C ALA A 79 13.80 5.23 11.71
N PRO A 80 12.71 5.09 12.49
CA PRO A 80 11.38 5.39 11.97
C PRO A 80 11.23 6.84 11.51
N GLU A 81 10.63 7.01 10.34
CA GLU A 81 10.26 8.28 9.74
C GLU A 81 8.82 8.64 10.13
N VAL A 82 8.60 9.92 10.45
CA VAL A 82 7.26 10.43 10.75
C VAL A 82 6.50 10.64 9.44
N LEU A 83 5.35 10.00 9.26
CA LEU A 83 4.47 10.24 8.11
C LEU A 83 3.42 11.31 8.39
N THR A 84 2.88 11.33 9.61
CA THR A 84 1.89 12.34 10.01
C THR A 84 2.27 12.98 11.34
N ARG A 85 1.81 14.22 11.53
CA ARG A 85 1.84 14.90 12.82
C ARG A 85 0.45 15.44 13.13
N SER A 86 -0.05 15.13 14.30
CA SER A 86 -1.42 15.46 14.69
C SER A 86 -1.50 15.77 16.20
N ASP A 87 -2.46 16.60 16.57
CA ASP A 87 -2.82 16.88 17.97
C ASP A 87 -3.91 15.92 18.48
N VAL A 88 -4.18 14.88 17.69
CA VAL A 88 -5.20 13.86 17.93
C VAL A 88 -4.72 12.54 17.35
N ASP A 89 -5.16 11.44 17.95
CA ASP A 89 -4.77 10.09 17.51
C ASP A 89 -5.13 9.81 16.05
N GLU A 90 -4.19 9.27 15.30
CA GLU A 90 -4.30 8.66 13.97
C GLU A 90 -3.94 7.18 14.08
N LEU A 91 -4.88 6.33 13.69
CA LEU A 91 -4.88 4.89 14.00
C LEU A 91 -5.18 4.08 12.73
N ASP A 92 -4.86 2.79 12.78
CA ASP A 92 -5.19 1.79 11.78
C ASP A 92 -4.75 2.23 10.36
N PRO A 93 -3.45 2.46 10.14
CA PRO A 93 -2.96 2.86 8.82
C PRO A 93 -3.15 1.75 7.79
N ALA A 94 -3.44 2.14 6.56
CA ALA A 94 -3.43 1.29 5.38
C ALA A 94 -2.87 2.07 4.19
N VAL A 95 -1.75 1.65 3.64
CA VAL A 95 -1.06 2.29 2.51
C VAL A 95 -1.70 1.81 1.20
N SER A 96 -1.87 2.71 0.24
CA SER A 96 -2.36 2.33 -1.08
C SER A 96 -1.33 1.46 -1.81
N PRO A 97 -1.76 0.58 -2.74
CA PRO A 97 -0.85 -0.29 -3.49
C PRO A 97 0.25 0.45 -4.24
N ASP A 98 0.00 1.69 -4.68
CA ASP A 98 0.99 2.53 -5.35
C ASP A 98 1.94 3.27 -4.40
N GLY A 99 1.77 3.14 -3.07
CA GLY A 99 2.58 3.79 -2.05
C GLY A 99 2.29 5.27 -1.82
N ARG A 100 1.38 5.88 -2.59
CA ARG A 100 1.22 7.36 -2.62
C ARG A 100 0.23 7.88 -1.60
N MET A 101 -0.75 7.06 -1.24
CA MET A 101 -1.85 7.41 -0.35
C MET A 101 -1.83 6.55 0.90
N ILE A 102 -2.41 7.08 1.96
CA ILE A 102 -2.62 6.37 3.22
C ILE A 102 -4.05 6.62 3.69
N ALA A 103 -4.76 5.53 3.96
CA ALA A 103 -6.03 5.53 4.66
C ALA A 103 -5.77 5.26 6.14
N PHE A 104 -6.53 5.92 7.01
CA PHE A 104 -6.38 5.80 8.46
C PHE A 104 -7.62 6.36 9.13
N VAL A 105 -7.76 6.14 10.43
CA VAL A 105 -8.85 6.73 11.21
C VAL A 105 -8.34 7.73 12.24
N ARG A 106 -9.07 8.84 12.38
CA ARG A 106 -8.72 9.90 13.34
C ARG A 106 -9.66 9.85 14.54
N ARG A 107 -9.11 9.95 15.75
CA ARG A 107 -9.84 9.99 17.01
C ARG A 107 -9.55 11.31 17.76
N PRO A 108 -10.42 12.33 17.63
CA PRO A 108 -10.16 13.67 18.16
C PRO A 108 -10.06 13.81 19.69
N ARG A 109 -10.50 12.79 20.44
CA ARG A 109 -10.50 12.80 21.91
C ARG A 109 -10.26 11.39 22.41
N PRO A 110 -9.54 11.21 23.53
CA PRO A 110 -9.35 9.90 24.14
C PRO A 110 -10.69 9.18 24.38
N GLY A 111 -10.78 7.92 23.93
CA GLY A 111 -12.03 7.13 24.00
C GLY A 111 -13.17 7.61 23.10
N GLY A 112 -12.94 8.63 22.26
CA GLY A 112 -13.90 9.14 21.30
C GLY A 112 -14.10 8.23 20.09
N ARG A 113 -15.04 8.61 19.22
CA ARG A 113 -15.25 7.93 17.93
C ARG A 113 -14.07 8.18 17.00
N THR A 114 -13.92 7.26 16.06
CA THR A 114 -12.97 7.32 14.95
C THR A 114 -13.71 7.65 13.65
N ASP A 115 -13.14 8.54 12.84
CA ASP A 115 -13.66 8.96 11.54
C ASP A 115 -12.63 8.57 10.45
N LEU A 116 -13.08 8.10 9.28
CA LEU A 116 -12.19 7.63 8.18
C LEU A 116 -11.59 8.80 7.38
N PHE A 117 -10.27 8.77 7.17
CA PHE A 117 -9.50 9.74 6.41
C PHE A 117 -8.63 9.06 5.35
N VAL A 118 -8.32 9.82 4.30
CA VAL A 118 -7.31 9.51 3.30
C VAL A 118 -6.38 10.71 3.16
N GLY A 119 -5.09 10.49 3.04
CA GLY A 119 -4.09 11.52 2.80
C GLY A 119 -2.94 11.02 1.94
N THR A 120 -2.04 11.92 1.55
CA THR A 120 -0.80 11.57 0.87
C THR A 120 0.25 11.08 1.86
N VAL A 121 1.01 10.04 1.50
CA VAL A 121 2.18 9.61 2.27
C VAL A 121 3.21 10.76 2.31
N GLY A 122 3.85 10.99 3.47
CA GLY A 122 4.77 12.12 3.70
C GLY A 122 4.13 13.41 4.22
N GLY A 123 2.90 13.34 4.74
CA GLY A 123 2.31 14.41 5.56
C GLY A 123 1.69 15.58 4.79
N GLY A 124 1.36 15.38 3.51
CA GLY A 124 0.57 16.34 2.72
C GLY A 124 -0.90 16.45 3.15
N GLY A 125 -1.77 16.93 2.26
CA GLY A 125 -3.19 17.16 2.56
C GLY A 125 -3.93 15.86 2.92
N ARG A 126 -4.77 15.93 3.95
CA ARG A 126 -5.68 14.84 4.39
C ARG A 126 -7.14 15.26 4.28
N VAL A 127 -7.99 14.34 3.85
CA VAL A 127 -9.43 14.55 3.64
C VAL A 127 -10.21 13.50 4.41
N ARG A 128 -11.28 13.93 5.07
CA ARG A 128 -12.25 13.01 5.67
C ARG A 128 -13.03 12.33 4.56
N LEU A 129 -12.94 11.02 4.44
CA LEU A 129 -13.50 10.28 3.30
C LEU A 129 -15.02 10.13 3.40
N THR A 130 -15.52 9.86 4.61
CA THR A 130 -16.95 9.66 4.88
C THR A 130 -17.43 10.60 5.99
N SER A 131 -18.68 11.05 5.90
CA SER A 131 -19.29 11.92 6.92
C SER A 131 -20.42 11.20 7.65
N THR A 132 -20.13 10.69 8.84
CA THR A 132 -21.07 9.92 9.66
C THR A 132 -20.93 10.28 11.15
N PRO A 133 -21.98 10.10 11.99
CA PRO A 133 -21.86 10.15 13.44
C PRO A 133 -21.37 8.81 14.06
N LEU A 134 -21.19 7.78 13.24
CA LEU A 134 -20.85 6.42 13.66
C LEU A 134 -19.33 6.19 13.58
N SER A 135 -18.80 5.33 14.44
CA SER A 135 -17.36 5.00 14.46
C SER A 135 -16.97 4.14 13.27
N GLU A 136 -15.82 4.44 12.67
CA GLU A 136 -15.22 3.73 11.53
C GLU A 136 -13.79 3.31 11.88
N ARG A 137 -13.29 2.17 11.41
CA ARG A 137 -11.95 1.64 11.76
C ARG A 137 -11.42 0.65 10.74
N GLN A 138 -10.14 0.33 10.85
CA GLN A 138 -9.47 -0.74 10.10
C GLN A 138 -9.77 -0.68 8.59
N PRO A 139 -9.41 0.44 7.91
CA PRO A 139 -9.50 0.50 6.46
C PRO A 139 -8.48 -0.45 5.81
N ALA A 140 -8.79 -0.94 4.62
CA ALA A 140 -7.85 -1.66 3.75
C ALA A 140 -8.15 -1.32 2.28
N TRP A 141 -7.11 -1.07 1.50
CA TRP A 141 -7.22 -0.73 0.08
C TRP A 141 -7.54 -1.96 -0.77
N SER A 142 -8.34 -1.77 -1.82
CA SER A 142 -8.41 -2.73 -2.91
C SER A 142 -7.05 -2.80 -3.63
N PRO A 143 -6.69 -3.94 -4.25
CA PRO A 143 -5.39 -4.10 -4.90
C PRO A 143 -5.16 -3.15 -6.08
N ASP A 144 -6.23 -2.65 -6.70
CA ASP A 144 -6.16 -1.64 -7.76
C ASP A 144 -6.11 -0.19 -7.23
N GLY A 145 -6.17 0.00 -5.91
CA GLY A 145 -6.16 1.31 -5.25
C GLY A 145 -7.42 2.16 -5.47
N THR A 146 -8.48 1.61 -6.07
CA THR A 146 -9.67 2.40 -6.42
C THR A 146 -10.72 2.45 -5.32
N GLN A 147 -10.67 1.52 -4.37
CA GLN A 147 -11.65 1.37 -3.30
C GLN A 147 -11.00 1.09 -1.94
N LEU A 148 -11.78 1.30 -0.89
CA LEU A 148 -11.45 0.97 0.49
C LEU A 148 -12.57 0.10 1.06
N VAL A 149 -12.20 -1.00 1.70
CA VAL A 149 -13.06 -1.71 2.65
C VAL A 149 -12.72 -1.26 4.06
N PHE A 150 -13.72 -1.10 4.93
CA PHE A 150 -13.50 -0.68 6.32
C PHE A 150 -14.64 -1.16 7.22
N ALA A 151 -14.40 -1.22 8.52
CA ALA A 151 -15.42 -1.54 9.50
C ALA A 151 -16.12 -0.27 10.01
N ARG A 152 -17.45 -0.27 10.02
CA ARG A 152 -18.28 0.83 10.55
C ARG A 152 -19.43 0.30 11.39
N ARG A 153 -19.77 0.99 12.47
CA ARG A 153 -20.98 0.67 13.24
C ARG A 153 -22.25 0.92 12.43
N GLU A 154 -23.24 0.03 12.53
CA GLU A 154 -24.57 0.22 11.92
C GLU A 154 -25.41 1.27 12.66
N SER A 155 -25.19 1.45 13.97
CA SER A 155 -25.89 2.41 14.82
C SER A 155 -25.07 2.76 16.06
N PRO A 156 -25.42 3.80 16.84
CA PRO A 156 -24.73 4.08 18.10
C PRO A 156 -24.83 2.89 19.06
N GLY A 157 -23.69 2.23 19.32
CA GLY A 157 -23.62 1.01 20.13
C GLY A 157 -24.00 -0.29 19.41
N GLY A 158 -24.43 -0.21 18.14
CA GLY A 158 -24.68 -1.39 17.30
C GLY A 158 -23.39 -2.05 16.80
N PRO A 159 -23.49 -3.23 16.15
CA PRO A 159 -22.33 -3.98 15.71
C PRO A 159 -21.58 -3.27 14.58
N PHE A 160 -20.30 -3.63 14.43
CA PHE A 160 -19.51 -3.31 13.26
C PHE A 160 -19.87 -4.23 12.08
N ARG A 161 -19.96 -3.62 10.90
CA ARG A 161 -20.08 -4.28 9.60
C ARG A 161 -19.03 -3.73 8.68
N LEU A 162 -18.75 -4.47 7.62
CA LEU A 162 -17.87 -4.03 6.56
C LEU A 162 -18.65 -3.18 5.56
N PHE A 163 -18.02 -2.10 5.11
CA PHE A 163 -18.50 -1.21 4.06
C PHE A 163 -17.39 -1.05 3.02
N ILE A 164 -17.79 -0.84 1.76
CA ILE A 164 -16.89 -0.46 0.68
C ILE A 164 -17.24 0.96 0.25
N VAL A 165 -16.21 1.77 0.00
CA VAL A 165 -16.30 3.13 -0.56
C VAL A 165 -15.22 3.31 -1.61
N ASN A 166 -15.48 4.11 -2.64
CA ASN A 166 -14.46 4.49 -3.60
C ASN A 166 -13.43 5.42 -2.92
N ALA A 167 -12.20 5.44 -3.43
CA ALA A 167 -11.11 6.27 -2.92
C ALA A 167 -11.42 7.79 -2.93
N ASP A 168 -12.38 8.22 -3.76
CA ASP A 168 -12.89 9.59 -3.84
C ASP A 168 -14.05 9.89 -2.86
N GLY A 169 -14.46 8.90 -2.06
CA GLY A 169 -15.56 8.99 -1.09
C GLY A 169 -16.95 8.68 -1.66
N SER A 170 -17.06 8.42 -2.97
CA SER A 170 -18.32 8.05 -3.62
C SER A 170 -18.61 6.54 -3.46
N GLY A 171 -19.80 6.10 -3.90
CA GLY A 171 -20.10 4.67 -4.01
C GLY A 171 -20.22 3.90 -2.68
N LEU A 172 -20.33 4.59 -1.54
CA LEU A 172 -20.44 3.96 -0.22
C LEU A 172 -21.61 2.97 -0.15
N HIS A 173 -21.32 1.72 0.18
CA HIS A 173 -22.33 0.70 0.43
C HIS A 173 -21.89 -0.29 1.52
N GLN A 174 -22.87 -0.90 2.19
CA GLN A 174 -22.63 -1.93 3.19
C GLN A 174 -22.36 -3.27 2.50
N LEU A 175 -21.27 -3.93 2.88
CA LEU A 175 -20.83 -5.20 2.32
C LEU A 175 -21.40 -6.38 3.10
N THR A 176 -21.21 -6.39 4.43
CA THR A 176 -21.69 -7.49 5.27
C THR A 176 -23.02 -7.16 5.92
N VAL A 177 -23.90 -8.16 6.03
CA VAL A 177 -25.18 -8.07 6.72
C VAL A 177 -25.31 -9.25 7.68
N GLY A 178 -25.93 -9.03 8.85
CA GLY A 178 -26.12 -10.09 9.82
C GLY A 178 -26.87 -9.62 11.07
N PRO A 179 -27.53 -10.55 11.79
CA PRO A 179 -28.36 -10.19 12.94
C PRO A 179 -27.57 -9.87 14.23
N LYS A 180 -26.30 -10.30 14.32
CA LYS A 180 -25.46 -10.16 15.52
C LYS A 180 -23.97 -10.28 15.19
N GLY A 181 -23.12 -10.04 16.19
CA GLY A 181 -21.67 -10.13 16.08
C GLY A 181 -21.07 -8.91 15.37
N ASP A 182 -19.77 -8.74 15.49
CA ASP A 182 -18.98 -7.72 14.80
C ASP A 182 -18.23 -8.35 13.63
N ASP A 183 -18.09 -7.60 12.53
CA ASP A 183 -17.20 -7.89 11.41
C ASP A 183 -16.09 -6.83 11.38
N LEU A 184 -14.84 -7.26 11.44
CA LEU A 184 -13.68 -6.40 11.71
C LEU A 184 -12.44 -6.89 10.96
N ALA A 185 -11.40 -6.03 10.91
CA ALA A 185 -10.12 -6.26 10.25
C ALA A 185 -10.26 -6.86 8.83
N PRO A 186 -10.92 -6.17 7.90
CA PRO A 186 -11.02 -6.64 6.53
C PRO A 186 -9.69 -6.53 5.79
N ALA A 187 -9.37 -7.51 4.94
CA ALA A 187 -8.20 -7.55 4.08
C ALA A 187 -8.56 -8.09 2.69
N TRP A 188 -8.23 -7.35 1.64
CA TRP A 188 -8.45 -7.77 0.26
C TRP A 188 -7.47 -8.87 -0.15
N SER A 189 -7.96 -9.86 -0.91
CA SER A 189 -7.06 -10.77 -1.62
C SER A 189 -6.31 -10.00 -2.72
N PRO A 190 -5.06 -10.38 -3.06
CA PRO A 190 -4.26 -9.68 -4.07
C PRO A 190 -4.93 -9.61 -5.44
N ASP A 191 -5.73 -10.63 -5.80
CA ASP A 191 -6.51 -10.70 -7.03
C ASP A 191 -7.83 -9.87 -6.99
N GLY A 192 -8.14 -9.24 -5.86
CA GLY A 192 -9.35 -8.44 -5.64
C GLY A 192 -10.65 -9.26 -5.59
N SER A 193 -10.58 -10.59 -5.67
CA SER A 193 -11.77 -11.45 -5.78
C SER A 193 -12.45 -11.74 -4.44
N LEU A 194 -11.74 -11.59 -3.33
CA LEU A 194 -12.21 -11.87 -1.97
C LEU A 194 -11.77 -10.78 -0.99
N ILE A 195 -12.50 -10.70 0.11
CA ILE A 195 -12.14 -9.95 1.32
C ILE A 195 -12.18 -10.94 2.47
N ALA A 196 -11.04 -11.15 3.13
CA ALA A 196 -10.95 -11.87 4.39
C ALA A 196 -11.25 -10.92 5.54
N PHE A 197 -11.82 -11.42 6.63
CA PHE A 197 -12.10 -10.65 7.83
C PHE A 197 -12.36 -11.60 8.99
N HIS A 198 -12.29 -11.12 10.23
CA HIS A 198 -12.74 -11.90 11.37
C HIS A 198 -14.14 -11.49 11.81
N SER A 199 -14.90 -12.44 12.34
CA SER A 199 -16.25 -12.13 12.81
C SER A 199 -16.76 -13.03 13.92
N THR A 200 -17.56 -12.43 14.81
CA THR A 200 -18.24 -13.12 15.91
C THR A 200 -19.68 -13.53 15.54
N ARG A 201 -20.04 -13.52 14.25
CA ARG A 201 -21.43 -13.76 13.79
C ARG A 201 -21.99 -15.13 14.18
N ALA A 202 -21.15 -16.14 14.32
CA ALA A 202 -21.54 -17.47 14.78
C ALA A 202 -21.95 -17.49 16.27
N GLY A 203 -21.53 -16.49 17.05
CA GLY A 203 -21.54 -16.50 18.51
C GLY A 203 -20.34 -17.26 19.06
N GLY A 204 -19.73 -16.74 20.13
CA GLY A 204 -18.46 -17.22 20.66
C GLY A 204 -17.31 -16.27 20.31
N PHE A 205 -16.11 -16.83 20.24
CA PHE A 205 -14.89 -16.12 19.82
C PHE A 205 -14.91 -15.79 18.32
N PRO A 206 -14.18 -14.75 17.88
CA PRO A 206 -14.10 -14.39 16.46
C PRO A 206 -13.42 -15.49 15.66
N GLU A 207 -13.90 -15.68 14.43
CA GLU A 207 -13.34 -16.65 13.48
C GLU A 207 -13.17 -15.99 12.12
N LEU A 208 -12.35 -16.59 11.26
CA LEU A 208 -12.08 -16.05 9.93
C LEU A 208 -13.19 -16.38 8.94
N TYR A 209 -13.52 -15.40 8.11
CA TYR A 209 -14.47 -15.50 7.02
C TYR A 209 -13.89 -14.85 5.76
N THR A 210 -14.38 -15.29 4.61
CA THR A 210 -14.18 -14.62 3.33
C THR A 210 -15.52 -14.25 2.71
N ILE A 211 -15.54 -13.18 1.92
CA ILE A 211 -16.70 -12.74 1.16
C ILE A 211 -16.23 -12.14 -0.17
N ARG A 212 -17.05 -12.23 -1.21
CA ARG A 212 -16.78 -11.50 -2.46
C ARG A 212 -17.13 -10.01 -2.28
N PRO A 213 -16.47 -9.09 -2.99
CA PRO A 213 -16.76 -7.65 -2.90
C PRO A 213 -18.19 -7.26 -3.29
N ASP A 214 -18.91 -8.12 -4.02
CA ASP A 214 -20.33 -7.96 -4.32
C ASP A 214 -21.27 -8.35 -3.16
N GLY A 215 -20.72 -8.75 -2.00
CA GLY A 215 -21.45 -9.23 -0.82
C GLY A 215 -21.89 -10.70 -0.90
N GLY A 216 -21.62 -11.38 -2.02
CA GLY A 216 -21.94 -12.79 -2.20
C GLY A 216 -20.84 -13.74 -1.72
N GLY A 217 -21.15 -15.04 -1.69
CA GLY A 217 -20.14 -16.08 -1.45
C GLY A 217 -19.50 -16.08 -0.07
N LEU A 218 -20.20 -15.56 0.95
CA LEU A 218 -19.75 -15.60 2.34
C LEU A 218 -19.40 -17.04 2.76
N ALA A 219 -18.16 -17.26 3.19
CA ALA A 219 -17.65 -18.53 3.68
C ALA A 219 -16.92 -18.35 5.02
N ARG A 220 -17.00 -19.34 5.89
CA ARG A 220 -16.27 -19.41 7.17
C ARG A 220 -15.05 -20.32 6.98
N LEU A 221 -13.87 -19.80 7.27
CA LEU A 221 -12.60 -20.51 7.15
C LEU A 221 -12.27 -21.30 8.41
N THR A 222 -12.33 -20.68 9.60
CA THR A 222 -11.94 -21.35 10.86
C THR A 222 -13.12 -21.78 11.73
N ARG A 223 -12.94 -22.89 12.47
CA ARG A 223 -14.01 -23.57 13.26
C ARG A 223 -13.50 -24.22 14.55
N ASN A 224 -12.54 -23.60 15.23
CA ASN A 224 -11.85 -24.18 16.38
C ASN A 224 -12.44 -23.73 17.74
N GLY A 225 -13.21 -22.64 17.77
CA GLY A 225 -13.72 -22.07 19.03
C GLY A 225 -12.65 -21.30 19.82
N GLU A 226 -11.61 -20.83 19.14
CA GLU A 226 -10.58 -19.91 19.65
C GLU A 226 -10.77 -18.52 19.02
N VAL A 227 -9.97 -17.54 19.43
CA VAL A 227 -9.93 -16.22 18.80
C VAL A 227 -9.04 -16.34 17.57
N ASP A 228 -9.62 -16.29 16.38
CA ASP A 228 -8.88 -16.07 15.13
C ASP A 228 -9.19 -14.67 14.60
N ALA A 229 -8.17 -13.82 14.48
CA ALA A 229 -8.33 -12.41 14.17
C ALA A 229 -7.25 -11.88 13.23
N ASN A 230 -7.45 -10.64 12.77
CA ASN A 230 -6.46 -9.87 12.00
C ASN A 230 -5.83 -10.62 10.81
N PRO A 231 -6.64 -11.12 9.86
CA PRO A 231 -6.13 -11.85 8.71
C PRO A 231 -5.39 -10.93 7.72
N SER A 232 -4.28 -11.42 7.16
CA SER A 232 -3.53 -10.80 6.06
C SER A 232 -3.23 -11.84 4.98
N TRP A 233 -3.44 -11.49 3.71
CA TRP A 233 -3.23 -12.41 2.58
C TRP A 233 -1.76 -12.49 2.19
N SER A 234 -1.29 -13.69 1.84
CA SER A 234 -0.05 -13.84 1.09
C SER A 234 -0.20 -13.17 -0.28
N PRO A 235 0.89 -12.63 -0.87
CA PRO A 235 0.81 -11.88 -2.13
C PRO A 235 0.42 -12.73 -3.34
N ASP A 236 0.62 -14.05 -3.28
CA ASP A 236 0.11 -15.01 -4.26
C ASP A 236 -1.39 -15.33 -4.08
N GLY A 237 -2.00 -14.85 -3.00
CA GLY A 237 -3.39 -15.11 -2.63
C GLY A 237 -3.70 -16.57 -2.24
N ALA A 238 -2.68 -17.41 -2.05
CA ALA A 238 -2.87 -18.83 -1.74
C ALA A 238 -3.20 -19.09 -0.27
N ARG A 239 -2.73 -18.22 0.64
CA ARG A 239 -2.86 -18.40 2.09
C ARG A 239 -3.12 -17.07 2.81
N LEU A 240 -3.46 -17.20 4.09
CA LEU A 240 -3.60 -16.11 5.03
C LEU A 240 -2.64 -16.35 6.20
N VAL A 241 -2.03 -15.29 6.72
CA VAL A 241 -1.51 -15.26 8.09
C VAL A 241 -2.54 -14.58 9.00
N PHE A 242 -2.65 -15.02 10.24
CA PHE A 242 -3.61 -14.46 11.20
C PHE A 242 -3.14 -14.66 12.64
N GLU A 243 -3.75 -13.92 13.54
CA GLU A 243 -3.57 -14.03 14.99
C GLU A 243 -4.47 -15.12 15.56
N ARG A 244 -3.92 -16.00 16.39
CA ARG A 244 -4.69 -16.96 17.20
C ARG A 244 -4.45 -16.78 18.68
N CYS A 245 -5.52 -16.63 19.44
CA CYS A 245 -5.50 -16.48 20.89
C CYS A 245 -6.59 -17.33 21.58
N CYS A 246 -6.47 -17.76 22.82
CA CYS A 246 -5.26 -18.03 23.57
C CYS A 246 -5.51 -19.35 24.33
N ALA A 247 -5.80 -20.44 23.61
CA ALA A 247 -5.91 -21.74 24.24
C ALA A 247 -4.57 -22.20 24.85
N SER A 248 -3.44 -21.72 24.30
CA SER A 248 -2.06 -21.94 24.75
C SER A 248 -1.60 -21.00 25.88
N GLY A 249 -2.30 -19.87 26.11
CA GLY A 249 -1.92 -18.84 27.08
C GLY A 249 -1.15 -17.66 26.52
N SER A 250 -0.80 -17.68 25.22
CA SER A 250 -0.29 -16.57 24.41
C SER A 250 -1.12 -16.43 23.13
N SER A 251 -1.11 -15.25 22.53
CA SER A 251 -1.47 -15.05 21.14
C SER A 251 -0.29 -15.40 20.25
N ASP A 252 -0.49 -16.27 19.27
CA ASP A 252 0.54 -16.73 18.35
C ASP A 252 0.11 -16.48 16.89
N LEU A 253 1.05 -16.40 15.95
CA LEU A 253 0.73 -16.30 14.52
C LEU A 253 0.52 -17.68 13.88
N TRP A 254 -0.49 -17.78 13.03
CA TRP A 254 -0.87 -18.99 12.31
C TRP A 254 -1.06 -18.71 10.83
N THR A 255 -0.96 -19.75 10.01
CA THR A 255 -1.29 -19.71 8.59
C THR A 255 -2.43 -20.65 8.26
N ILE A 256 -3.20 -20.32 7.22
CA ILE A 256 -4.28 -21.16 6.69
C ILE A 256 -4.41 -20.98 5.18
N GLY A 257 -4.74 -22.04 4.46
CA GLY A 257 -5.06 -21.99 3.04
C GLY A 257 -6.29 -21.14 2.73
N ARG A 258 -6.34 -20.57 1.52
CA ARG A 258 -7.47 -19.77 1.00
C ARG A 258 -8.84 -20.44 1.13
N ASP A 259 -8.87 -21.77 1.08
CA ASP A 259 -10.08 -22.60 1.20
C ASP A 259 -10.33 -23.12 2.63
N GLY A 260 -9.46 -22.78 3.58
CA GLY A 260 -9.49 -23.25 4.95
C GLY A 260 -8.67 -24.52 5.21
N SER A 261 -7.91 -25.03 4.24
CA SER A 261 -6.99 -26.16 4.42
C SER A 261 -5.68 -25.76 5.10
N ASP A 262 -4.84 -26.74 5.41
CA ASP A 262 -3.41 -26.56 5.75
C ASP A 262 -3.14 -25.55 6.87
N GLU A 263 -4.01 -25.52 7.86
CA GLU A 263 -3.89 -24.68 9.04
C GLU A 263 -2.70 -25.11 9.91
N ALA A 264 -1.76 -24.19 10.17
CA ALA A 264 -0.51 -24.49 10.88
C ALA A 264 0.01 -23.30 11.70
N PRO A 265 0.66 -23.53 12.87
CA PRO A 265 1.33 -22.47 13.61
C PRO A 265 2.55 -21.97 12.82
N LEU A 266 2.80 -20.66 12.89
CA LEU A 266 3.93 -20.00 12.24
C LEU A 266 5.00 -19.58 13.25
N LEU A 267 4.59 -18.85 14.28
CA LEU A 267 5.44 -18.46 15.41
C LEU A 267 4.90 -19.12 16.69
N ALA A 268 5.82 -19.54 17.56
CA ALA A 268 5.49 -20.10 18.87
C ALA A 268 6.65 -19.81 19.83
N SER A 269 6.88 -18.52 20.09
CA SER A 269 8.08 -18.05 20.79
C SER A 269 7.87 -17.91 22.31
N GLY A 270 6.62 -17.93 22.78
CA GLY A 270 6.23 -17.64 24.15
C GLY A 270 6.03 -16.14 24.44
N ASP A 271 6.29 -15.29 23.44
CA ASP A 271 5.82 -13.90 23.41
C ASP A 271 4.35 -13.85 22.96
N GLU A 272 3.74 -12.66 23.02
CA GLU A 272 2.43 -12.39 22.43
C GLU A 272 2.63 -11.77 21.05
N GLU A 273 2.12 -12.43 20.00
CA GLU A 273 2.20 -11.98 18.61
C GLU A 273 0.81 -11.74 17.99
N PHE A 274 0.63 -10.60 17.32
CA PHE A 274 -0.65 -10.19 16.71
C PHE A 274 -0.48 -9.12 15.61
N ASP A 275 -1.57 -8.74 14.95
CA ASP A 275 -1.63 -7.79 13.82
C ASP A 275 -0.59 -8.10 12.71
N PRO A 276 -0.61 -9.28 12.08
CA PRO A 276 0.36 -9.63 11.06
C PRO A 276 0.07 -9.00 9.70
N ALA A 277 1.12 -8.69 8.93
CA ALA A 277 1.08 -8.20 7.56
C ALA A 277 2.16 -8.90 6.71
N TRP A 278 1.75 -9.52 5.61
CA TRP A 278 2.68 -10.11 4.65
C TRP A 278 3.52 -9.07 3.94
N SER A 279 4.79 -9.38 3.71
CA SER A 279 5.60 -8.63 2.76
C SER A 279 5.10 -8.86 1.33
N PRO A 280 5.25 -7.86 0.43
CA PRO A 280 4.74 -7.97 -0.94
C PRO A 280 5.38 -9.06 -1.80
N ASP A 281 6.63 -9.40 -1.51
CA ASP A 281 7.40 -10.49 -2.15
C ASP A 281 7.05 -11.87 -1.59
N GLY A 282 6.30 -11.94 -0.48
CA GLY A 282 5.90 -13.19 0.15
C GLY A 282 7.05 -13.88 0.90
N THR A 283 8.14 -13.17 1.20
CA THR A 283 9.31 -13.75 1.87
C THR A 283 9.28 -13.53 3.38
N ARG A 284 8.53 -12.55 3.87
CA ARG A 284 8.52 -12.09 5.26
C ARG A 284 7.14 -11.69 5.76
N ILE A 285 7.01 -11.55 7.07
CA ILE A 285 5.81 -11.12 7.76
C ILE A 285 6.21 -10.09 8.82
N ALA A 286 5.57 -8.91 8.79
CA ALA A 286 5.64 -7.94 9.86
C ALA A 286 4.51 -8.23 10.85
N TYR A 287 4.76 -7.99 12.13
CA TYR A 287 3.77 -8.24 13.18
C TYR A 287 4.11 -7.41 14.41
N VAL A 288 3.16 -7.33 15.34
CA VAL A 288 3.42 -6.77 16.67
C VAL A 288 3.80 -7.91 17.59
N ALA A 289 4.86 -7.72 18.39
CA ALA A 289 5.21 -8.66 19.45
C ALA A 289 5.57 -7.97 20.77
N PHE A 290 5.31 -8.66 21.88
CA PHE A 290 5.86 -8.30 23.18
C PHE A 290 5.94 -9.49 24.14
N THR A 291 6.94 -9.47 25.02
CA THR A 291 7.02 -10.42 26.14
C THR A 291 6.17 -9.93 27.33
N PRO A 292 5.19 -10.71 27.80
CA PRO A 292 4.39 -10.34 28.98
C PRO A 292 5.26 -9.99 30.20
N GLY A 293 5.09 -8.77 30.71
CA GLY A 293 5.76 -8.29 31.91
C GLY A 293 7.21 -7.79 31.73
N VAL A 294 7.77 -7.85 30.52
CA VAL A 294 9.17 -7.44 30.25
C VAL A 294 9.28 -6.24 29.30
N GLY A 295 8.26 -5.96 28.48
CA GLY A 295 8.33 -4.88 27.49
C GLY A 295 6.99 -4.29 27.08
N ASN A 296 7.06 -3.32 26.16
CA ASN A 296 5.96 -2.78 25.39
C ASN A 296 5.80 -3.54 24.07
N ARG A 297 4.85 -3.10 23.25
CA ARG A 297 4.54 -3.66 21.93
C ARG A 297 5.36 -2.93 20.88
N ASP A 298 6.15 -3.68 20.13
CA ASP A 298 6.96 -3.16 19.04
C ASP A 298 6.63 -3.89 17.73
N VAL A 299 7.06 -3.31 16.61
CA VAL A 299 6.99 -3.98 15.31
C VAL A 299 8.17 -4.93 15.18
N TRP A 300 7.89 -6.15 14.74
CA TRP A 300 8.85 -7.22 14.44
C TRP A 300 8.67 -7.69 13.02
N VAL A 301 9.71 -8.34 12.49
CA VAL A 301 9.71 -9.00 11.18
C VAL A 301 10.28 -10.40 11.34
N ALA A 302 9.65 -11.38 10.70
CA ALA A 302 10.15 -12.75 10.56
C ALA A 302 10.08 -13.18 9.10
N ASN A 303 10.82 -14.22 8.75
CA ASN A 303 10.65 -14.91 7.48
C ASN A 303 9.26 -15.55 7.41
N ALA A 304 8.76 -15.76 6.20
CA ALA A 304 7.46 -16.37 5.93
C ALA A 304 7.31 -17.81 6.48
N ASP A 305 8.43 -18.46 6.84
CA ASP A 305 8.48 -19.76 7.51
C ASP A 305 8.55 -19.66 9.06
N GLY A 306 8.48 -18.45 9.61
CA GLY A 306 8.56 -18.15 11.04
C GLY A 306 9.99 -18.05 11.58
N SER A 307 11.02 -18.30 10.77
CA SER A 307 12.41 -18.16 11.20
C SER A 307 12.88 -16.70 11.18
N GLY A 308 14.05 -16.43 11.76
CA GLY A 308 14.72 -15.13 11.61
C GLY A 308 13.99 -13.93 12.25
N ALA A 309 13.11 -14.18 13.23
CA ALA A 309 12.39 -13.12 13.94
C ALA A 309 13.34 -12.06 14.52
N ALA A 310 13.11 -10.80 14.15
CA ALA A 310 13.90 -9.66 14.58
C ALA A 310 13.02 -8.46 14.90
N ARG A 311 13.35 -7.77 15.98
CA ARG A 311 12.68 -6.56 16.41
C ARG A 311 13.07 -5.39 15.51
N LEU A 312 12.06 -4.72 14.95
CA LEU A 312 12.24 -3.63 14.00
C LEU A 312 12.19 -2.25 14.66
N THR A 313 11.37 -2.10 15.70
CA THR A 313 11.23 -0.84 16.46
C THR A 313 11.53 -1.02 17.95
N ASP A 314 11.99 0.05 18.59
CA ASP A 314 12.39 0.06 20.01
C ASP A 314 12.09 1.42 20.65
N ASP A 315 10.83 1.83 20.61
CA ASP A 315 10.39 3.00 21.36
C ASP A 315 9.88 2.55 22.74
N PRO A 316 10.02 3.34 23.83
CA PRO A 316 9.40 3.00 25.11
C PRO A 316 7.87 2.96 25.09
N ARG A 317 7.24 3.54 24.05
CA ARG A 317 5.78 3.50 23.83
C ARG A 317 5.44 2.48 22.75
N SER A 318 4.17 2.06 22.71
CA SER A 318 3.76 1.01 21.80
C SER A 318 3.71 1.46 20.34
N ASP A 319 4.28 0.63 19.47
CA ASP A 319 4.11 0.65 18.02
C ASP A 319 3.16 -0.48 17.63
N LEU A 320 2.12 -0.18 16.84
CA LEU A 320 1.00 -1.11 16.61
C LEU A 320 0.50 -1.04 15.16
N SER A 321 -0.26 -2.08 14.79
CA SER A 321 -0.98 -2.17 13.52
C SER A 321 -0.07 -1.90 12.31
N PRO A 322 1.01 -2.69 12.16
CA PRO A 322 1.87 -2.60 11.00
C PRO A 322 1.06 -2.95 9.75
N ASP A 323 1.26 -2.16 8.71
CA ASP A 323 0.80 -2.40 7.35
C ASP A 323 2.03 -2.37 6.46
N TRP A 324 2.36 -3.52 5.89
CA TRP A 324 3.47 -3.63 4.97
C TRP A 324 2.99 -3.17 3.60
N GLN A 325 3.54 -2.07 3.10
CA GLN A 325 3.12 -1.46 1.84
C GLN A 325 3.02 -2.52 0.74
N PRO A 326 1.84 -2.78 0.14
CA PRO A 326 1.72 -3.69 -0.99
C PRO A 326 2.53 -3.16 -2.19
N LEU A 327 3.04 -4.06 -3.03
CA LEU A 327 3.52 -3.66 -4.36
C LEU A 327 2.29 -3.37 -5.24
N PRO A 328 2.37 -2.37 -6.13
CA PRO A 328 1.28 -2.09 -7.05
C PRO A 328 1.04 -3.31 -7.96
N PRO A 329 -0.19 -3.51 -8.47
CA PRO A 329 -0.49 -4.67 -9.30
C PRO A 329 0.38 -4.65 -10.55
N CYS A 330 0.90 -5.82 -10.93
CA CYS A 330 1.72 -5.99 -12.11
C CYS A 330 0.96 -5.51 -13.35
N THR A 331 1.52 -4.56 -14.09
CA THR A 331 1.04 -4.17 -15.42
C THR A 331 1.48 -5.18 -16.47
N VAL A 332 2.62 -5.85 -16.25
CA VAL A 332 3.14 -6.95 -17.04
C VAL A 332 3.49 -8.11 -16.10
N THR A 333 3.05 -9.33 -16.44
CA THR A 333 3.29 -10.53 -15.62
C THR A 333 3.81 -11.65 -16.50
N GLY A 334 4.91 -12.27 -16.07
CA GLY A 334 5.43 -13.51 -16.63
C GLY A 334 4.73 -14.75 -16.06
N THR A 335 5.47 -15.84 -16.02
CA THR A 335 5.05 -17.18 -15.64
C THR A 335 6.09 -17.77 -14.69
N ALA A 336 5.86 -19.00 -14.20
CA ALA A 336 6.87 -19.68 -13.37
C ALA A 336 8.03 -20.28 -14.18
N GLY A 337 8.21 -19.90 -15.45
CA GLY A 337 9.33 -20.32 -16.29
C GLY A 337 9.88 -19.14 -17.09
N PRO A 338 10.97 -19.35 -17.84
CA PRO A 338 11.70 -18.27 -18.50
C PRO A 338 10.83 -17.46 -19.47
N ASP A 339 10.77 -16.15 -19.25
CA ASP A 339 9.99 -15.20 -20.03
C ASP A 339 10.86 -14.10 -20.67
N SER A 340 10.29 -13.46 -21.70
CA SER A 340 10.84 -12.23 -22.27
C SER A 340 9.76 -11.16 -22.19
N LEU A 341 9.95 -10.23 -21.26
CA LEU A 341 8.98 -9.22 -20.89
C LEU A 341 9.44 -7.85 -21.36
N SER A 342 8.49 -7.04 -21.82
CA SER A 342 8.73 -5.64 -22.16
C SER A 342 7.63 -4.78 -21.60
N GLY A 343 8.01 -3.70 -20.92
CA GLY A 343 7.10 -2.66 -20.48
C GLY A 343 6.67 -1.74 -21.61
N THR A 344 6.06 -0.64 -21.23
CA THR A 344 5.54 0.41 -22.09
C THR A 344 6.39 1.68 -21.94
N PRO A 345 6.15 2.73 -22.75
CA PRO A 345 6.83 4.02 -22.55
C PRO A 345 6.30 4.86 -21.37
N GLY A 346 5.55 4.25 -20.45
CA GLY A 346 5.07 4.90 -19.24
C GLY A 346 5.28 3.99 -18.04
N ARG A 347 4.99 4.49 -16.84
CA ARG A 347 5.20 3.73 -15.60
C ARG A 347 4.51 2.35 -15.63
N ASP A 348 5.33 1.32 -15.44
CA ASP A 348 4.97 -0.07 -15.36
C ASP A 348 5.33 -0.71 -14.01
N VAL A 349 4.66 -1.81 -13.72
CA VAL A 349 5.04 -2.74 -12.66
C VAL A 349 5.20 -4.10 -13.32
N ILE A 350 6.43 -4.58 -13.43
CA ILE A 350 6.74 -5.82 -14.14
C ILE A 350 7.07 -6.89 -13.13
N CYS A 351 6.38 -8.02 -13.21
CA CYS A 351 6.59 -9.17 -12.34
C CYS A 351 6.99 -10.37 -13.21
N GLY A 352 8.26 -10.77 -13.18
CA GLY A 352 8.78 -11.93 -13.92
C GLY A 352 8.19 -13.25 -13.42
N MET A 353 8.03 -13.32 -12.10
CA MET A 353 7.51 -14.46 -11.32
C MET A 353 8.58 -15.52 -11.05
N GLY A 354 8.99 -16.35 -11.99
CA GLY A 354 10.13 -17.21 -11.73
C GLY A 354 10.64 -17.94 -12.96
N GLY A 355 11.84 -18.49 -12.86
CA GLY A 355 12.62 -18.88 -14.04
C GLY A 355 13.56 -17.74 -14.45
N ASP A 356 14.45 -18.01 -15.40
CA ASP A 356 15.46 -17.05 -15.84
C ASP A 356 14.86 -16.09 -16.88
N ASP A 357 14.50 -14.88 -16.46
CA ASP A 357 13.76 -13.91 -17.24
C ASP A 357 14.64 -12.88 -17.95
N VAL A 358 14.15 -12.34 -19.06
CA VAL A 358 14.74 -11.18 -19.73
C VAL A 358 13.71 -10.06 -19.77
N ILE A 359 13.96 -8.99 -19.01
CA ILE A 359 13.01 -7.90 -18.77
C ILE A 359 13.58 -6.58 -19.28
N ASP A 360 12.80 -5.85 -20.06
CA ASP A 360 13.07 -4.47 -20.49
C ASP A 360 11.89 -3.60 -20.05
N ALA A 361 12.04 -2.76 -19.02
CA ALA A 361 10.94 -1.98 -18.47
C ALA A 361 10.57 -0.78 -19.35
N GLY A 362 11.53 -0.24 -20.10
CA GLY A 362 11.28 0.74 -21.15
C GLY A 362 11.55 2.17 -20.71
N GLU A 363 10.57 3.06 -20.84
CA GLU A 363 10.69 4.45 -20.40
C GLU A 363 9.62 4.68 -19.35
N GLY A 364 9.92 5.36 -18.24
CA GLY A 364 8.96 5.49 -17.14
C GLY A 364 9.65 5.54 -15.80
N ASP A 365 8.85 5.63 -14.73
CA ASP A 365 9.36 5.42 -13.38
C ASP A 365 8.86 4.04 -12.94
N ASP A 366 9.58 2.99 -13.33
CA ASP A 366 9.10 1.60 -13.31
C ASP A 366 9.43 0.87 -12.01
N VAL A 367 8.68 -0.19 -11.74
CA VAL A 367 8.99 -1.15 -10.67
C VAL A 367 9.12 -2.53 -11.29
N VAL A 368 10.29 -3.16 -11.19
CA VAL A 368 10.53 -4.52 -11.68
C VAL A 368 10.79 -5.45 -10.51
N ILE A 369 10.07 -6.57 -10.47
CA ILE A 369 10.27 -7.70 -9.56
C ILE A 369 10.55 -8.89 -10.47
N ALA A 370 11.82 -9.24 -10.64
CA ALA A 370 12.22 -10.28 -11.58
C ALA A 370 11.76 -11.66 -11.04
N GLY A 371 12.10 -11.98 -9.80
CA GLY A 371 11.59 -13.16 -9.09
C GLY A 371 12.71 -14.19 -8.88
N PRO A 372 12.42 -15.40 -8.40
CA PRO A 372 13.41 -16.46 -8.35
C PRO A 372 13.86 -16.92 -9.74
N GLY A 373 15.15 -16.84 -10.03
CA GLY A 373 15.74 -17.13 -11.34
C GLY A 373 17.06 -16.39 -11.51
N ASN A 374 17.83 -16.68 -12.55
CA ASN A 374 18.95 -15.81 -12.94
C ASN A 374 18.44 -14.83 -14.01
N ASP A 375 18.10 -13.63 -13.59
CA ASP A 375 17.36 -12.70 -14.42
C ASP A 375 18.27 -11.67 -15.10
N VAL A 376 17.83 -11.15 -16.25
CA VAL A 376 18.46 -10.03 -16.95
C VAL A 376 17.46 -8.91 -17.06
N VAL A 377 17.69 -7.82 -16.34
CA VAL A 377 16.77 -6.67 -16.28
C VAL A 377 17.43 -5.41 -16.78
N ALA A 378 16.74 -4.71 -17.69
CA ALA A 378 16.98 -3.31 -18.00
C ALA A 378 15.79 -2.47 -17.49
N GLY A 379 16.03 -1.55 -16.56
CA GLY A 379 15.06 -0.54 -16.12
C GLY A 379 14.73 0.41 -17.25
N GLY A 380 15.76 0.92 -17.92
CA GLY A 380 15.61 1.79 -19.07
C GLY A 380 15.67 3.24 -18.64
N GLY A 381 14.79 4.09 -19.17
CA GLY A 381 14.85 5.53 -18.92
C GLY A 381 13.86 5.99 -17.86
N GLY A 382 14.34 6.72 -16.86
CA GLY A 382 13.51 7.36 -15.85
C GLY A 382 13.93 6.97 -14.44
N ARG A 383 13.01 6.85 -13.48
CA ARG A 383 13.37 6.54 -12.09
C ARG A 383 12.90 5.17 -11.69
N ASP A 384 13.76 4.19 -11.87
CA ASP A 384 13.36 2.79 -11.76
C ASP A 384 13.71 2.17 -10.42
N VAL A 385 12.95 1.16 -10.05
CA VAL A 385 13.23 0.31 -8.91
C VAL A 385 13.19 -1.14 -9.35
N VAL A 386 14.33 -1.82 -9.24
CA VAL A 386 14.52 -3.17 -9.74
C VAL A 386 14.92 -4.10 -8.59
N TYR A 387 14.15 -5.16 -8.40
CA TYR A 387 14.43 -6.27 -7.51
C TYR A 387 14.76 -7.51 -8.33
N GLY A 388 15.97 -8.04 -8.17
CA GLY A 388 16.37 -9.34 -8.72
C GLY A 388 15.67 -10.49 -8.00
N GLU A 389 15.58 -10.39 -6.66
CA GLU A 389 15.11 -11.45 -5.77
C GLU A 389 16.12 -12.60 -5.66
N GLY A 390 15.79 -13.82 -6.11
CA GLY A 390 16.57 -15.01 -5.74
C GLY A 390 17.28 -15.62 -6.93
N GLY A 391 18.61 -15.54 -6.99
CA GLY A 391 19.42 -16.12 -8.06
C GLY A 391 20.70 -15.34 -8.25
N ASP A 392 21.35 -15.48 -9.40
CA ASP A 392 22.47 -14.63 -9.79
C ASP A 392 22.02 -13.72 -10.95
N ASP A 393 21.71 -12.46 -10.65
CA ASP A 393 21.01 -11.55 -11.56
C ASP A 393 21.92 -10.56 -12.29
N ALA A 394 21.46 -10.03 -13.42
CA ALA A 394 22.10 -8.93 -14.15
C ALA A 394 21.13 -7.75 -14.26
N LEU A 395 21.29 -6.74 -13.39
CA LEU A 395 20.38 -5.61 -13.26
C LEU A 395 21.04 -4.32 -13.78
N ALA A 396 20.43 -3.68 -14.77
CA ALA A 396 20.83 -2.37 -15.26
C ALA A 396 19.71 -1.36 -15.03
N GLY A 397 20.00 -0.28 -14.31
CA GLY A 397 19.06 0.83 -14.11
C GLY A 397 18.81 1.58 -15.42
N GLY A 398 19.89 2.02 -16.07
CA GLY A 398 19.80 2.87 -17.26
C GLY A 398 19.87 4.36 -16.89
N PRO A 399 19.42 5.28 -17.77
CA PRO A 399 19.44 6.71 -17.48
C PRO A 399 18.43 7.11 -16.41
N GLY A 400 18.92 7.71 -15.32
CA GLY A 400 18.10 8.29 -14.26
C GLY A 400 18.64 7.99 -12.86
N PHE A 401 17.80 8.12 -11.83
CA PHE A 401 18.20 7.80 -10.46
C PHE A 401 17.53 6.50 -10.01
N ASP A 402 18.22 5.39 -10.15
CA ASP A 402 17.59 4.08 -9.97
C ASP A 402 17.90 3.47 -8.60
N VAL A 403 17.05 2.55 -8.18
CA VAL A 403 17.28 1.70 -7.02
C VAL A 403 17.33 0.25 -7.48
N LEU A 404 18.49 -0.38 -7.36
CA LEU A 404 18.69 -1.77 -7.72
C LEU A 404 18.94 -2.60 -6.47
N ASP A 405 18.30 -3.76 -6.38
CA ASP A 405 18.47 -4.69 -5.29
C ASP A 405 18.55 -6.10 -5.83
N GLY A 406 19.75 -6.68 -5.84
CA GLY A 406 19.99 -8.04 -6.35
C GLY A 406 19.25 -9.11 -5.52
N GLY A 407 18.99 -8.84 -4.24
CA GLY A 407 18.36 -9.82 -3.36
C GLY A 407 19.31 -10.93 -2.91
N PRO A 408 18.80 -12.07 -2.41
CA PRO A 408 19.61 -13.24 -2.07
C PRO A 408 20.23 -13.92 -3.32
N GLY A 409 21.45 -13.51 -3.65
CA GLY A 409 22.28 -14.10 -4.71
C GLY A 409 23.75 -14.25 -4.33
N SER A 410 24.52 -14.99 -5.15
CA SER A 410 25.96 -15.16 -4.93
C SER A 410 26.81 -14.35 -5.90
N ALA A 411 26.25 -13.92 -7.03
CA ALA A 411 26.96 -13.27 -8.12
C ALA A 411 26.12 -12.25 -8.92
N ASP A 412 25.34 -11.41 -8.23
CA ASP A 412 24.54 -10.38 -8.90
C ASP A 412 25.41 -9.25 -9.49
N ALA A 413 25.14 -8.88 -10.73
CA ALA A 413 25.79 -7.82 -11.46
C ALA A 413 24.85 -6.62 -11.63
N CYS A 414 25.09 -5.55 -10.87
CA CYS A 414 24.23 -4.36 -10.88
C CYS A 414 24.95 -3.13 -11.43
N ALA A 415 24.31 -2.40 -12.33
CA ALA A 415 24.85 -1.21 -12.97
C ALA A 415 23.85 -0.05 -12.97
N VAL A 416 24.27 1.10 -12.44
CA VAL A 416 23.57 2.39 -12.54
C VAL A 416 24.42 3.37 -13.36
N GLU A 417 23.81 4.28 -14.11
CA GLU A 417 24.52 5.26 -14.92
C GLU A 417 25.01 6.49 -14.10
N GLU A 418 25.72 7.44 -14.75
CA GLU A 418 26.37 8.59 -14.09
C GLU A 418 25.39 9.52 -13.35
N ASP A 419 24.11 9.50 -13.71
CA ASP A 419 23.07 10.30 -13.07
C ASP A 419 22.73 9.80 -11.63
N GLY A 420 23.27 8.62 -11.27
CA GLY A 420 23.33 8.09 -9.91
C GLY A 420 22.31 7.00 -9.63
N GLY A 421 22.41 6.38 -8.45
CA GLY A 421 21.46 5.37 -8.01
C GLY A 421 21.89 4.76 -6.68
N ALA A 422 21.01 3.96 -6.08
CA ALA A 422 21.30 3.17 -4.90
C ALA A 422 21.31 1.68 -5.28
N VAL A 423 22.38 0.99 -4.91
CA VAL A 423 22.54 -0.44 -5.20
C VAL A 423 22.66 -1.19 -3.87
N PHE A 424 21.81 -2.20 -3.71
CA PHE A 424 21.72 -3.05 -2.53
C PHE A 424 21.96 -4.50 -2.94
N ARG A 425 22.60 -5.28 -2.06
CA ARG A 425 22.78 -6.73 -2.24
C ARG A 425 23.24 -7.14 -3.65
N CYS A 426 24.25 -6.45 -4.19
CA CYS A 426 24.91 -6.82 -5.46
C CYS A 426 26.41 -7.04 -5.21
N PRO A 427 26.83 -8.28 -4.90
CA PRO A 427 28.16 -8.60 -4.37
C PRO A 427 29.34 -8.57 -5.36
#